data_AF-A0A965G4S8-F1
#
_entry.id   AF-A0A965G4S8-F1
#
_cell.length_a   1.000
_cell.length_b   1.000
_cell.length_c   1.000
_cell.angle_alpha   90.00
_cell.angle_beta   90.00
_cell.angle_gamma   90.00
#
_symmetry.space_group_name_H-M   'P 1'
#
loop_
_entity.id
_entity.type
_entity.pdbx_description
1 polymer ?
#
loop_
_entity_poly.entity_id
_entity_poly.type
_entity_poly.pdbx_seq_one_letter_code
_entity_poly.pdbx_strand_id
1 'polypeptide(L)'
;MEDRVRWALFCDGGFVNENVFDFAPKTYNNTQSMMVNGSSQSYNAVNGGFQIGVGAGVRMDLGIGPMKLDIGFPVMTGDPSNGGGLGAIKFYFDGGYQF
;
A
#
# COMPACT_ATOMS: atom_id res chain seq x y z
N MET A 1 -32.35 -4.21 -3.45
CA MET A 1 -31.38 -4.13 -2.33
C MET A 1 -30.01 -4.71 -2.71
N GLU A 2 -29.85 -5.34 -3.88
CA GLU A 2 -28.57 -5.90 -4.35
C GLU A 2 -27.49 -4.87 -4.72
N ASP A 3 -27.82 -3.61 -4.99
CA ASP A 3 -26.84 -2.60 -5.44
C ASP A 3 -25.98 -1.97 -4.33
N ARG A 4 -26.14 -2.41 -3.07
CA ARG A 4 -25.45 -1.80 -1.92
C ARG A 4 -24.10 -2.43 -1.59
N VAL A 5 -23.70 -3.48 -2.29
CA VAL A 5 -22.44 -4.19 -2.04
C VAL A 5 -21.70 -4.40 -3.36
N ARG A 6 -20.43 -4.00 -3.41
CA ARG A 6 -19.53 -4.24 -4.53
C ARG A 6 -18.30 -4.99 -4.06
N TRP A 7 -18.00 -6.09 -4.75
CA TRP A 7 -16.78 -6.87 -4.54
C TRP A 7 -15.71 -6.47 -5.56
N ALA A 8 -14.45 -6.55 -5.17
CA ALA A 8 -13.32 -6.29 -6.03
C ALA A 8 -12.20 -7.29 -5.77
N LEU A 9 -11.54 -7.71 -6.85
CA LEU A 9 -10.19 -8.27 -6.81
C LEU A 9 -9.26 -7.22 -7.40
N PHE A 10 -8.11 -7.00 -6.76
CA PHE A 10 -7.16 -5.98 -7.19
C PHE A 10 -5.73 -6.49 -7.14
N CYS A 11 -4.91 -5.97 -8.03
CA CYS A 11 -3.47 -5.94 -7.89
C CYS A 11 -3.04 -4.48 -7.83
N ASP A 12 -2.16 -4.15 -6.90
CA ASP A 12 -1.63 -2.80 -6.75
C ASP A 12 -0.10 -2.85 -6.78
N GLY A 13 0.48 -1.82 -7.38
CA GLY A 13 1.92 -1.69 -7.54
C GLY A 13 2.32 -0.25 -7.33
N GLY A 14 3.36 -0.03 -6.55
CA GLY A 14 3.86 1.31 -6.26
C GLY A 14 5.35 1.29 -5.96
N PHE A 15 6.02 2.39 -6.25
CA PHE A 15 7.35 2.67 -5.76
C PHE A 15 7.38 4.07 -5.17
N VAL A 16 8.31 4.30 -4.27
CA VAL A 16 8.54 5.61 -3.67
C VAL A 16 9.95 6.04 -4.04
N ASN A 17 10.10 7.28 -4.49
CA ASN A 17 11.37 7.82 -4.97
C ASN A 17 11.74 9.07 -4.16
N GLU A 18 13.03 9.22 -3.89
CA GLU A 18 13.59 10.36 -3.15
C GLU A 18 13.70 11.61 -4.03
N ASN A 19 13.88 11.46 -5.35
CA ASN A 19 14.12 12.58 -6.26
C ASN A 19 13.18 12.60 -7.48
N VAL A 20 12.97 13.79 -8.04
CA VAL A 20 12.20 13.96 -9.29
C VAL A 20 12.99 13.33 -10.45
N PHE A 21 12.35 12.41 -11.21
CA PHE A 21 12.92 11.71 -12.38
C PHE A 21 14.08 10.73 -12.12
N ASP A 22 14.23 10.19 -10.91
CA ASP A 22 15.20 9.12 -10.67
C ASP A 22 14.59 7.75 -11.03
N PHE A 23 14.77 7.31 -12.28
CA PHE A 23 14.24 6.04 -12.80
C PHE A 23 15.23 4.87 -12.69
N ALA A 24 16.37 5.07 -12.01
CA ALA A 24 17.34 4.01 -11.84
C ALA A 24 16.80 2.97 -10.84
N PRO A 25 16.74 1.67 -11.20
CA PRO A 25 16.40 0.61 -10.25
C PRO A 25 17.50 0.56 -9.18
N LYS A 26 17.28 1.26 -8.07
CA LYS A 26 18.22 1.35 -6.97
C LYS A 26 18.29 0.00 -6.26
N THR A 27 19.23 -0.84 -6.68
CA THR A 27 19.54 -2.12 -6.03
C THR A 27 20.33 -1.82 -4.76
N TYR A 28 19.67 -1.41 -3.68
CA TYR A 28 20.36 -1.15 -2.44
C TYR A 28 19.71 -1.94 -1.30
N ASN A 29 20.35 -3.04 -0.90
CA ASN A 29 20.23 -3.58 0.47
C ASN A 29 20.87 -2.61 1.48
N ASN A 30 20.53 -1.33 1.42
CA ASN A 30 21.00 -0.29 2.32
C ASN A 30 19.81 0.60 2.70
N THR A 31 19.85 1.10 3.93
CA THR A 31 18.99 2.17 4.41
C THR A 31 19.08 3.38 3.47
N GLN A 32 18.00 3.66 2.75
CA GLN A 32 17.82 4.85 1.93
C GLN A 32 17.17 5.95 2.76
N SER A 33 17.32 7.20 2.35
CA SER A 33 16.61 8.32 2.98
C SER A 33 15.46 8.77 2.07
N MET A 34 14.36 9.23 2.65
CA MET A 34 13.29 9.92 1.95
C MET A 34 12.91 11.17 2.74
N MET A 35 12.68 12.28 2.05
CA MET A 35 12.07 13.47 2.66
C MET A 35 10.57 13.28 2.85
N VAL A 36 10.12 13.12 4.09
CA VAL A 36 8.69 13.10 4.46
C VAL A 36 8.38 14.40 5.21
N ASN A 37 7.48 15.21 4.64
CA ASN A 37 7.08 16.50 5.23
C ASN A 37 8.28 17.42 5.57
N GLY A 38 9.30 17.45 4.70
CA GLY A 38 10.51 18.25 4.89
C GLY A 38 11.56 17.64 5.83
N SER A 39 11.33 16.46 6.40
CA SER A 39 12.27 15.74 7.26
C SER A 39 12.82 14.49 6.58
N SER A 40 14.14 14.32 6.60
CA SER A 40 14.82 13.12 6.12
C SER A 40 14.50 11.94 7.04
N GLN A 41 13.87 10.91 6.48
CA GLN A 41 13.48 9.66 7.14
C GLN A 41 14.23 8.50 6.51
N SER A 42 14.81 7.63 7.34
CA SER A 42 15.58 6.47 6.90
C SER A 42 14.68 5.24 6.72
N TYR A 43 14.80 4.55 5.59
CA TYR A 43 13.98 3.40 5.21
C TYR A 43 14.81 2.35 4.46
N ASN A 44 14.63 1.07 4.77
CA ASN A 44 15.39 -0.01 4.11
C ASN A 44 14.69 -0.47 2.83
N ALA A 45 15.06 0.12 1.69
CA ALA A 45 14.46 -0.16 0.39
C ALA A 45 15.16 -1.29 -0.38
N VAL A 46 14.80 -2.54 -0.09
CA VAL A 46 15.10 -3.70 -0.94
C VAL A 46 14.37 -3.52 -2.30
N ASN A 47 14.85 -4.08 -3.42
CA ASN A 47 14.19 -3.97 -4.74
C ASN A 47 13.81 -2.54 -5.20
N GLY A 48 14.61 -1.52 -4.84
CA GLY A 48 14.35 -0.13 -5.25
C GLY A 48 13.08 0.50 -4.66
N GLY A 49 12.57 -0.04 -3.55
CA GLY A 49 11.35 0.44 -2.91
C GLY A 49 10.06 0.10 -3.68
N PHE A 50 10.16 -0.67 -4.76
CA PHE A 50 9.02 -1.16 -5.52
C PHE A 50 8.29 -2.27 -4.76
N GLN A 51 6.96 -2.18 -4.72
CA GLN A 51 6.09 -3.05 -3.96
C GLN A 51 4.91 -3.44 -4.84
N ILE A 52 4.56 -4.72 -4.84
CA ILE A 52 3.37 -5.25 -5.50
C ILE A 52 2.57 -6.05 -4.48
N GLY A 53 1.27 -5.78 -4.42
CA GLY A 53 0.30 -6.53 -3.66
C GLY A 53 -0.81 -7.09 -4.55
N VAL A 54 -1.50 -8.09 -4.00
CA VAL A 54 -2.81 -8.51 -4.49
C VAL A 54 -3.76 -8.55 -3.32
N GLY A 55 -5.05 -8.35 -3.59
CA GLY A 55 -6.04 -8.37 -2.53
C GLY A 55 -7.48 -8.47 -3.05
N ALA A 56 -8.37 -8.61 -2.08
CA ALA A 56 -9.80 -8.64 -2.27
C ALA A 56 -10.43 -7.57 -1.39
N GLY A 57 -11.46 -6.92 -1.91
CA GLY A 57 -12.11 -5.81 -1.25
C GLY A 57 -13.63 -5.88 -1.37
N VAL A 58 -14.30 -5.30 -0.38
CA VAL A 58 -15.75 -5.12 -0.34
C VAL A 58 -16.03 -3.66 -0.05
N ARG A 59 -16.88 -3.06 -0.88
CA ARG A 59 -17.41 -1.72 -0.68
C ARG A 59 -18.91 -1.85 -0.40
N MET A 60 -19.38 -1.25 0.67
CA MET A 60 -20.77 -1.32 1.10
C MET A 60 -21.32 0.09 1.29
N ASP A 61 -22.53 0.35 0.80
CA ASP A 61 -23.24 1.60 1.05
C ASP A 61 -24.27 1.40 2.16
N LEU A 62 -23.88 1.75 3.39
CA LEU A 62 -24.71 1.60 4.58
C LEU A 62 -25.36 2.93 4.95
N GLY A 63 -26.45 2.89 5.74
CA GLY A 63 -27.13 4.10 6.21
C GLY A 63 -26.24 5.06 7.03
N ILE A 64 -25.08 4.57 7.50
CA ILE A 64 -24.05 5.33 8.21
C ILE A 64 -23.00 5.95 7.27
N GLY A 65 -23.11 5.74 5.96
CA GLY A 65 -22.18 6.19 4.94
C GLY A 65 -21.46 5.04 4.21
N PRO A 66 -20.59 5.39 3.25
CA PRO A 66 -19.83 4.40 2.51
C PRO A 66 -18.83 3.70 3.43
N MET A 67 -18.77 2.38 3.31
CA MET A 67 -17.87 1.52 4.07
C MET A 67 -17.04 0.66 3.15
N LYS A 68 -15.84 0.33 3.60
CA LYS A 68 -14.82 -0.28 2.76
C LYS A 68 -13.88 -1.14 3.58
N LEU A 69 -13.80 -2.41 3.18
CA LEU A 69 -12.96 -3.43 3.81
C LEU A 69 -12.09 -4.07 2.73
N ASP A 70 -10.77 -4.00 2.90
CA ASP A 70 -9.79 -4.58 1.98
C ASP A 70 -8.87 -5.53 2.74
N ILE A 71 -8.58 -6.68 2.13
CA ILE A 71 -7.62 -7.66 2.62
C ILE A 71 -6.63 -7.92 1.50
N GLY A 72 -5.34 -7.77 1.77
CA GLY A 72 -4.31 -7.96 0.77
C GLY A 72 -3.06 -8.61 1.34
N PHE A 73 -2.23 -9.13 0.46
CA PHE A 73 -0.91 -9.64 0.82
C PHE A 73 0.13 -9.15 -0.20
N PRO A 74 1.32 -8.74 0.26
CA PRO A 74 2.39 -8.31 -0.61
C PRO A 74 3.00 -9.54 -1.28
N VAL A 75 3.03 -9.53 -2.61
CA VAL A 75 3.67 -10.55 -3.45
C VAL A 75 5.13 -10.20 -3.71
N MET A 76 5.44 -8.90 -3.73
CA MET A 76 6.79 -8.38 -3.72
C MET A 76 6.85 -7.22 -2.73
N THR A 77 7.78 -7.28 -1.80
CA THR A 77 8.08 -6.13 -0.94
C THR A 77 9.49 -5.63 -1.18
N GLY A 78 9.59 -4.35 -1.48
CA GLY A 78 10.83 -3.60 -1.40
C GLY A 78 11.16 -3.14 0.02
N ASP A 79 10.39 -3.54 1.02
CA ASP A 79 10.64 -3.21 2.42
C ASP A 79 10.29 -4.34 3.37
N PRO A 80 11.29 -4.93 4.03
CA PRO A 80 11.10 -5.96 5.03
C PRO A 80 10.28 -5.50 6.25
N SER A 81 10.21 -4.19 6.52
CA SER A 81 9.53 -3.60 7.67
C SER A 81 8.08 -3.17 7.41
N ASN A 82 7.58 -3.26 6.17
CA ASN A 82 6.22 -2.82 5.81
C ASN A 82 5.15 -3.81 6.30
N GLY A 83 4.85 -3.79 7.60
CA GLY A 83 3.70 -4.47 8.19
C GLY A 83 3.74 -6.00 8.11
N GLY A 84 4.93 -6.61 8.28
CA GLY A 84 5.11 -8.06 8.38
C GLY A 84 5.90 -8.72 7.24
N GLY A 85 6.28 -7.97 6.20
CA GLY A 85 7.10 -8.48 5.10
C GLY A 85 6.31 -9.26 4.04
N LEU A 86 7.04 -9.96 3.16
CA LEU A 86 6.48 -10.70 2.02
C LEU A 86 5.57 -11.83 2.51
N GLY A 87 4.32 -11.91 2.01
CA GLY A 87 3.32 -12.88 2.46
C GLY A 87 2.53 -12.52 3.73
N ALA A 88 2.77 -11.36 4.35
CA ALA A 88 1.95 -10.89 5.47
C ALA A 88 0.54 -10.50 5.01
N ILE A 89 -0.48 -10.86 5.80
CA ILE A 89 -1.86 -10.44 5.52
C ILE A 89 -2.07 -9.04 6.11
N LYS A 90 -2.49 -8.10 5.25
CA LYS A 90 -2.85 -6.73 5.62
C LYS A 90 -4.36 -6.56 5.56
N PHE A 91 -4.89 -5.92 6.58
CA PHE A 91 -6.30 -5.59 6.72
C PHE A 91 -6.48 -4.08 6.76
N TYR A 92 -7.38 -3.57 5.93
CA TYR A 92 -7.72 -2.16 5.90
C TYR A 92 -9.24 -1.98 5.98
N PHE A 93 -9.66 -1.09 6.86
CA PHE A 93 -11.07 -0.73 7.05
C PHE A 93 -11.21 0.78 7.08
N ASP A 94 -12.15 1.28 6.30
CA ASP A 94 -12.54 2.69 6.26
C ASP A 94 -14.07 2.78 6.23
N GLY A 95 -14.62 3.74 6.95
CA GLY A 95 -16.07 3.86 7.13
C GLY A 95 -16.49 5.27 7.50
N GLY A 96 -17.49 5.78 6.77
CA GLY A 96 -18.10 7.07 7.01
C GLY A 96 -17.76 8.10 5.94
N TYR A 97 -18.25 9.32 6.14
CA TYR A 97 -17.86 10.47 5.32
C TYR A 97 -16.55 11.03 5.85
N GLN A 98 -15.49 10.95 5.06
CA GLN A 98 -14.25 11.68 5.33
C GLN A 98 -14.50 13.17 5.02
N PHE A 99 -14.60 14.00 6.06
CA PHE A 99 -14.64 15.46 5.96
C PHE A 99 -13.28 16.07 6.30
#